data_AF-A0AAD0J7D6-F1
#
_entry.id   AF-A0AAD0J7D6-F1
#
_cell.length_a   1.000
_cell.length_b   1.000
_cell.length_c   1.000
_cell.angle_alpha   90.00
_cell.angle_beta   90.00
_cell.angle_gamma   90.00
#
_symmetry.space_group_name_H-M   'P 1'
#
loop_
_entity.id
_entity.type
_entity.pdbx_description
1 polymer ?
#
loop_
_entity_poly.entity_id
_entity_poly.type
_entity_poly.pdbx_seq_one_letter_code
_entity_poly.pdbx_strand_id
1 'polypeptide(L)'
;MLACFAAIICGSAILGVWLASRIQRRRLKIVRQIPSFLDGIVRLVTLGNSVPAAFQSALLTTEEPLRGCLDVVSRMLRGGIEIDRAMMHIAKIYRTEEFELVGSVLRLSVKYGGRADVMLERMAVFMRDLEQAERELTAMSSETRLSAFVLVMLPIAIGSFVVMTNPKYLYGMWGDPSGRSLLMIAFLAQVVGSIWLYRMARLR
;
A
#
# COMPACT_ATOMS: atom_id res chain seq x y z
N MET A 1 -1.61 -22.69 -32.42
CA MET A 1 -0.51 -22.82 -31.43
C MET A 1 -0.13 -21.47 -30.80
N LEU A 2 0.17 -20.41 -31.57
CA LEU A 2 0.52 -19.07 -31.05
C LEU A 2 -0.54 -18.44 -30.12
N ALA A 3 -1.84 -18.55 -30.45
CA ALA A 3 -2.92 -18.03 -29.61
C ALA A 3 -3.02 -18.72 -28.24
N CYS A 4 -2.73 -20.04 -28.17
CA CYS A 4 -2.73 -20.78 -26.91
C CYS A 4 -1.53 -20.39 -26.02
N PHE A 5 -0.34 -20.18 -26.60
CA PHE A 5 0.81 -19.67 -25.86
C PHE A 5 0.57 -18.25 -25.32
N ALA A 6 -0.02 -17.37 -26.13
CA ALA A 6 -0.38 -16.02 -25.70
C ALA A 6 -1.41 -16.04 -24.54
N ALA A 7 -2.42 -16.92 -24.61
CA ALA A 7 -3.42 -17.05 -23.55
C ALA A 7 -2.82 -17.56 -22.22
N ILE A 8 -1.87 -18.51 -22.27
CA ILE A 8 -1.19 -19.03 -21.07
C ILE A 8 -0.28 -17.97 -20.44
N ILE A 9 0.43 -17.19 -21.26
CA ILE A 9 1.30 -16.10 -20.78
C ILE A 9 0.46 -14.97 -20.17
N CYS A 10 -0.64 -14.57 -20.81
CA CYS A 10 -1.55 -13.57 -20.26
C CYS A 10 -2.22 -14.06 -18.98
N GLY A 11 -2.67 -15.32 -18.94
CA GLY A 11 -3.28 -15.92 -17.75
C GLY A 11 -2.31 -15.99 -16.56
N SER A 12 -1.07 -16.41 -16.80
CA SER A 12 -0.05 -16.47 -15.75
C SER A 12 0.37 -15.09 -15.25
N ALA A 13 0.48 -14.09 -16.15
CA ALA A 13 0.78 -12.71 -15.78
C ALA A 13 -0.34 -12.09 -14.93
N ILE A 14 -1.61 -12.28 -15.32
CA ILE A 14 -2.78 -11.79 -14.57
C ILE A 14 -2.83 -12.43 -13.18
N LEU A 15 -2.63 -13.76 -13.10
CA LEU A 15 -2.56 -14.47 -11.82
C LEU A 15 -1.41 -13.95 -10.95
N GLY A 16 -0.22 -13.73 -11.53
CA GLY A 16 0.93 -13.19 -10.83
C GLY A 16 0.69 -11.80 -10.24
N VAL A 17 0.11 -10.89 -11.03
CA VAL A 17 -0.24 -9.53 -10.58
C VAL A 17 -1.33 -9.57 -9.50
N TRP A 18 -2.34 -10.43 -9.66
CA TRP A 18 -3.41 -10.58 -8.68
C TRP A 18 -2.88 -11.11 -7.34
N LEU A 19 -2.01 -12.13 -7.37
CA LEU A 19 -1.38 -12.69 -6.19
C LEU A 19 -0.47 -11.67 -5.50
N ALA A 20 0.36 -10.97 -6.27
CA ALA A 20 1.24 -9.92 -5.76
C ALA A 20 0.44 -8.79 -5.08
N SER A 21 -0.65 -8.34 -5.72
CA SER A 21 -1.54 -7.33 -5.12
C SER A 21 -2.17 -7.83 -3.82
N ARG A 22 -2.57 -9.11 -3.77
CA ARG A 22 -3.15 -9.69 -2.56
C ARG A 22 -2.14 -9.78 -1.41
N ILE A 23 -0.91 -10.18 -1.72
CA ILE A 23 0.20 -10.23 -0.75
C ILE A 23 0.49 -8.83 -0.21
N GLN A 24 0.60 -7.84 -1.10
CA GLN A 24 0.86 -6.45 -0.70
C GLN A 24 -0.26 -5.88 0.17
N ARG A 25 -1.53 -6.11 -0.20
CA ARG A 25 -2.69 -5.69 0.63
C ARG A 25 -2.69 -6.38 1.99
N ARG A 26 -2.27 -7.64 2.08
CA ARG A 26 -2.16 -8.35 3.35
C ARG A 26 -1.04 -7.77 4.21
N ARG A 27 0.14 -7.53 3.64
CA ARG A 27 1.28 -6.88 4.32
C ARG A 27 0.89 -5.51 4.87
N LEU A 28 0.21 -4.71 4.06
CA LEU A 28 -0.34 -3.40 4.46
C LEU A 28 -1.24 -3.51 5.68
N LYS A 29 -2.19 -4.47 5.67
CA LYS A 29 -3.09 -4.70 6.81
C LYS A 29 -2.34 -5.11 8.08
N ILE A 30 -1.29 -5.93 7.95
CA ILE A 30 -0.45 -6.33 9.09
C ILE A 30 0.16 -5.08 9.73
N VAL A 31 0.80 -4.21 8.94
CA VAL A 31 1.44 -2.97 9.44
C VAL A 31 0.42 -2.06 10.11
N ARG A 32 -0.74 -1.87 9.49
CA ARG A 32 -1.83 -1.03 10.04
C ARG A 32 -2.42 -1.53 11.37
N GLN A 33 -2.26 -2.81 11.69
CA GLN A 33 -2.72 -3.37 12.96
C GLN A 33 -1.68 -3.22 14.09
N ILE A 34 -0.41 -2.91 13.77
CA ILE A 34 0.68 -2.78 14.75
C ILE A 34 0.39 -1.69 15.80
N PRO A 35 -0.04 -0.45 15.44
CA PRO A 35 -0.31 0.58 16.43
C PRO A 35 -1.33 0.14 17.49
N SER A 36 -2.44 -0.46 17.05
CA SER A 36 -3.50 -0.95 17.95
C SER A 36 -3.01 -2.06 18.87
N PHE A 37 -2.15 -2.95 18.38
CA PHE A 37 -1.51 -3.97 19.21
C PHE A 37 -0.59 -3.35 20.27
N LEU A 38 0.23 -2.36 19.89
CA LEU A 38 1.10 -1.64 20.82
C LEU A 38 0.31 -0.86 21.88
N ASP A 39 -0.80 -0.22 21.50
CA ASP A 39 -1.71 0.45 22.45
C ASP A 39 -2.24 -0.54 23.51
N GLY A 40 -2.53 -1.78 23.11
CA GLY A 40 -2.88 -2.86 24.02
C GLY A 40 -1.78 -3.19 25.01
N ILE A 41 -0.53 -3.30 24.54
CA ILE A 41 0.64 -3.53 25.41
C ILE A 41 0.84 -2.36 26.37
N VAL A 42 0.83 -1.11 25.88
CA VAL A 42 1.00 0.11 26.69
C VAL A 42 -0.01 0.13 27.83
N ARG A 43 -1.30 -0.12 27.53
CA ARG A 43 -2.37 -0.19 28.52
C ARG A 43 -2.12 -1.24 29.60
N LEU A 44 -1.61 -2.40 29.22
CA LEU A 44 -1.35 -3.48 30.18
C LEU A 44 -0.10 -3.21 31.03
N VAL A 45 0.95 -2.65 30.42
CA VAL A 45 2.18 -2.25 31.12
C VAL A 45 1.90 -1.12 32.11
N THR A 46 1.08 -0.13 31.73
CA THR A 46 0.65 0.94 32.65
C THR A 46 -0.21 0.43 33.81
N LEU A 47 -0.92 -0.68 33.64
CA LEU A 47 -1.60 -1.40 34.72
C LEU A 47 -0.64 -2.24 35.60
N GLY A 48 0.67 -2.17 35.36
CA GLY A 48 1.69 -2.88 36.13
C GLY A 48 2.04 -4.28 35.63
N ASN A 49 1.54 -4.69 34.45
CA ASN A 49 1.93 -5.97 33.87
C ASN A 49 3.38 -5.91 33.35
N SER A 50 4.08 -7.04 33.40
CA SER A 50 5.36 -7.17 32.71
C SER A 50 5.17 -7.10 31.19
N VAL A 51 6.16 -6.60 30.45
CA VAL A 51 6.09 -6.51 28.98
C VAL A 51 5.78 -7.87 28.32
N PRO A 52 6.37 -9.01 28.74
CA PRO A 52 6.00 -10.32 28.19
C PRO A 52 4.54 -10.70 28.46
N ALA A 53 4.01 -10.42 29.66
CA ALA A 53 2.61 -10.69 29.99
C ALA A 53 1.66 -9.78 29.19
N ALA A 54 2.01 -8.49 29.07
CA ALA A 54 1.27 -7.53 28.27
C ALA A 54 1.21 -7.94 26.79
N PHE A 55 2.32 -8.43 26.23
CA PHE A 55 2.37 -8.97 24.86
C PHE A 55 1.40 -10.14 24.67
N GLN A 56 1.40 -11.13 25.59
CA GLN A 56 0.52 -12.30 25.49
C GLN A 56 -0.95 -11.92 25.62
N SER A 57 -1.28 -11.01 26.53
CA SER A 57 -2.66 -10.53 26.72
C SER A 57 -3.15 -9.70 25.54
N ALA A 58 -2.33 -8.80 24.98
CA ALA A 58 -2.67 -8.03 23.79
C ALA A 58 -2.85 -8.91 22.54
N LEU A 59 -2.12 -10.03 22.47
CA LEU A 59 -2.25 -11.02 21.38
C LEU A 59 -3.64 -11.64 21.31
N LEU A 60 -4.31 -11.87 22.45
CA LEU A 60 -5.65 -12.47 22.51
C LEU A 60 -6.72 -11.61 21.83
N THR A 61 -6.56 -10.29 21.90
CA THR A 61 -7.47 -9.30 21.28
C THR A 61 -7.01 -8.84 19.90
N THR A 62 -5.90 -9.37 19.39
CA THR A 62 -5.38 -9.00 18.07
C THR A 62 -6.13 -9.73 16.97
N GLU A 63 -6.51 -9.00 15.92
CA GLU A 63 -7.20 -9.55 14.76
C GLU A 63 -6.22 -10.13 13.71
N GLU A 64 -6.72 -11.01 12.85
CA GLU A 64 -6.00 -11.44 11.65
C GLU A 64 -5.88 -10.26 10.65
N PRO A 65 -4.81 -10.16 9.84
CA PRO A 65 -3.69 -11.09 9.68
C PRO A 65 -2.51 -10.93 10.67
N LEU A 66 -2.50 -9.89 11.51
CA LEU A 66 -1.38 -9.64 12.43
C LEU A 66 -1.24 -10.74 13.49
N ARG A 67 -2.36 -11.24 14.02
CA ARG A 67 -2.38 -12.31 15.03
C ARG A 67 -1.54 -13.52 14.61
N GLY A 68 -1.75 -14.05 13.41
CA GLY A 68 -1.00 -15.20 12.91
C GLY A 68 0.52 -14.98 12.86
N CYS A 69 0.98 -13.75 12.62
CA CYS A 69 2.40 -13.39 12.66
C CYS A 69 2.93 -13.39 14.10
N LEU A 70 2.19 -12.76 15.01
CA LEU A 70 2.55 -12.65 16.42
C LEU A 70 2.43 -13.98 17.18
N ASP A 71 1.59 -14.92 16.72
CA ASP A 71 1.54 -16.28 17.26
C ASP A 71 2.86 -17.04 17.04
N VAL A 72 3.53 -16.81 15.90
CA VAL A 72 4.87 -17.35 15.65
C VAL A 72 5.86 -16.76 16.66
N VAL A 73 5.83 -15.44 16.86
CA VAL A 73 6.67 -14.75 17.84
C VAL A 73 6.41 -15.27 19.26
N SER A 74 5.14 -15.40 19.64
CA SER A 74 4.72 -15.93 20.95
C SER A 74 5.25 -17.33 21.21
N ARG A 75 5.23 -18.22 20.19
CA ARG A 75 5.85 -19.55 20.28
C ARG A 75 7.37 -19.48 20.46
N MET A 76 8.05 -18.60 19.72
CA MET A 76 9.49 -18.40 19.82
C MET A 76 9.91 -17.88 21.20
N LEU A 77 9.14 -16.92 21.76
CA LEU A 77 9.34 -16.39 23.11
C LEU A 77 9.20 -17.48 24.17
N ARG A 78 8.19 -18.36 24.05
CA ARG A 78 8.04 -19.53 24.96
C ARG A 78 9.21 -20.51 24.87
N GLY A 79 9.88 -20.58 23.72
CA GLY A 79 11.11 -21.35 23.51
C GLY A 79 12.38 -20.67 24.03
N GLY A 80 12.27 -19.51 24.70
CA GLY A 80 13.40 -18.76 25.25
C GLY A 80 14.15 -17.90 24.22
N ILE A 81 13.59 -17.69 23.02
CA ILE A 81 14.18 -16.78 22.04
C ILE A 81 13.87 -15.34 22.45
N GLU A 82 14.86 -14.47 22.38
CA GLU A 82 14.72 -13.03 22.64
C GLU A 82 13.71 -12.36 21.69
N ILE A 83 12.96 -11.37 22.21
CA ILE A 83 11.85 -10.73 21.47
C ILE A 83 12.29 -9.99 20.21
N ASP A 84 13.48 -9.39 20.21
CA ASP A 84 14.05 -8.74 19.03
C ASP A 84 14.36 -9.75 17.92
N ARG A 85 14.93 -10.91 18.27
CA ARG A 85 15.24 -11.97 17.30
C ARG A 85 13.98 -12.62 16.74
N ALA A 86 12.98 -12.86 17.59
CA ALA A 86 11.70 -13.40 17.15
C ALA A 86 10.97 -12.44 16.20
N MET A 87 10.97 -11.15 16.52
CA MET A 87 10.39 -10.12 15.66
C MET A 87 11.18 -9.93 14.36
N MET A 88 12.51 -9.97 14.39
CA MET A 88 13.36 -9.94 13.20
C MET A 88 13.12 -11.14 12.27
N HIS A 89 12.84 -12.32 12.85
CA HIS A 89 12.51 -13.52 12.07
C HIS A 89 11.23 -13.31 11.24
N ILE A 90 10.16 -12.82 11.87
CA ILE A 90 8.92 -12.52 11.14
C ILE A 90 9.08 -11.31 10.21
N ALA A 91 9.91 -10.32 10.55
CA ALA A 91 10.22 -9.18 9.68
C ALA A 91 10.77 -9.65 8.32
N LYS A 92 11.68 -10.64 8.33
CA LYS A 92 12.24 -11.23 7.10
C LYS A 92 11.20 -12.04 6.30
N ILE A 93 10.34 -12.80 6.98
CA ILE A 93 9.33 -13.64 6.34
C ILE A 93 8.25 -12.78 5.67
N TYR A 94 7.72 -11.77 6.37
CA TYR A 94 6.66 -10.90 5.88
C TYR A 94 7.20 -9.68 5.11
N ARG A 95 8.53 -9.52 5.08
CA ARG A 95 9.28 -8.42 4.45
C ARG A 95 8.90 -7.05 5.00
N THR A 96 8.71 -6.94 6.31
CA THR A 96 8.14 -5.77 6.99
C THR A 96 9.15 -5.22 8.01
N GLU A 97 9.71 -4.04 7.76
CA GLU A 97 10.75 -3.41 8.61
C GLU A 97 10.20 -2.95 9.96
N GLU A 98 8.89 -2.66 10.00
CA GLU A 98 8.16 -2.22 11.18
C GLU A 98 8.24 -3.25 12.32
N PHE A 99 8.27 -4.55 12.00
CA PHE A 99 8.47 -5.60 13.00
C PHE A 99 9.87 -5.53 13.65
N GLU A 100 10.90 -5.22 12.88
CA GLU A 100 12.27 -5.10 13.38
C GLU A 100 12.41 -3.91 14.34
N LEU A 101 11.78 -2.78 13.99
CA LEU A 101 11.70 -1.60 14.86
C LEU A 101 10.95 -1.94 16.15
N VAL A 102 9.79 -2.58 16.06
CA VAL A 102 8.99 -2.97 17.24
C VAL A 102 9.76 -3.94 18.15
N GLY A 103 10.43 -4.95 17.58
CA GLY A 103 11.25 -5.90 18.34
C GLY A 103 12.38 -5.23 19.11
N SER A 104 13.05 -4.26 18.48
CA SER A 104 14.12 -3.49 19.09
C SER A 104 13.62 -2.65 20.27
N VAL A 105 12.49 -1.96 20.11
CA VAL A 105 11.87 -1.18 21.18
C VAL A 105 11.37 -2.07 22.32
N LEU A 106 10.70 -3.19 22.01
CA LEU A 106 10.23 -4.14 23.02
C LEU A 106 11.38 -4.72 23.85
N ARG A 107 12.52 -5.06 23.22
CA ARG A 107 13.70 -5.53 23.93
C ARG A 107 14.25 -4.47 24.88
N LEU A 108 14.30 -3.21 24.43
CA LEU A 108 14.69 -2.09 25.28
C LEU A 108 13.72 -1.95 26.47
N SER A 109 12.41 -2.00 26.21
CA SER A 109 11.38 -1.92 27.23
C SER A 109 11.46 -3.04 28.27
N VAL A 110 11.74 -4.28 27.85
CA VAL A 110 11.97 -5.42 28.77
C VAL A 110 13.21 -5.19 29.63
N LYS A 111 14.30 -4.69 29.04
CA LYS A 111 15.59 -4.52 29.74
C LYS A 111 15.60 -3.36 30.74
N TYR A 112 14.90 -2.27 30.44
CA TYR A 112 14.95 -1.05 31.24
C TYR A 112 13.72 -0.85 32.15
N GLY A 113 12.63 -1.59 31.94
CA GLY A 113 11.52 -1.83 32.88
C GLY A 113 10.72 -0.59 33.35
N GLY A 114 11.36 0.32 34.08
CA GLY A 114 10.73 1.45 34.77
C GLY A 114 10.23 2.61 33.89
N ARG A 115 10.43 2.56 32.57
CA ARG A 115 9.87 3.52 31.59
C ARG A 115 9.40 2.85 30.28
N ALA A 116 9.10 1.55 30.36
CA ALA A 116 8.65 0.76 29.21
C ALA A 116 7.36 1.31 28.59
N ASP A 117 6.46 1.81 29.44
CA ASP A 117 5.24 2.53 29.09
C ASP A 117 5.51 3.72 28.15
N VAL A 118 6.41 4.63 28.52
CA VAL A 118 6.71 5.85 27.74
C VAL A 118 7.31 5.49 26.37
N MET A 119 8.18 4.47 26.31
CA MET A 119 8.80 4.06 25.06
C MET A 119 7.82 3.33 24.14
N LEU A 120 6.96 2.48 24.69
CA LEU A 120 5.93 1.80 23.91
C LEU A 120 4.86 2.78 23.43
N GLU A 121 4.51 3.79 24.23
CA GLU A 121 3.59 4.87 23.83
C GLU A 121 4.16 5.69 22.67
N ARG A 122 5.43 6.12 22.77
CA ARG A 122 6.11 6.83 21.67
C ARG A 122 6.15 5.99 20.39
N MET A 123 6.37 4.69 20.52
CA MET A 123 6.38 3.77 19.39
C MET A 123 4.99 3.59 18.78
N ALA A 124 3.95 3.52 19.61
CA ALA A 124 2.57 3.44 19.14
C ALA A 124 2.17 4.70 18.37
N VAL A 125 2.54 5.89 18.87
CA VAL A 125 2.35 7.17 18.16
C VAL A 125 3.12 7.18 16.85
N PHE A 126 4.41 6.83 16.86
CA PHE A 126 5.23 6.78 15.64
C PHE A 126 4.65 5.84 14.57
N MET A 127 4.18 4.65 14.96
CA MET A 127 3.55 3.71 14.03
C MET A 127 2.22 4.22 13.49
N ARG A 128 1.46 4.98 14.29
CA ARG A 128 0.22 5.62 13.85
C ARG A 128 0.49 6.75 12.86
N ASP A 129 1.52 7.56 13.09
CA ASP A 129 1.95 8.61 12.17
C ASP A 129 2.41 8.01 10.83
N LEU A 130 3.15 6.89 10.89
CA LEU A 130 3.56 6.14 9.70
C LEU A 130 2.35 5.61 8.91
N GLU A 131 1.37 5.02 9.60
CA GLU A 131 0.12 4.57 8.97
C GLU A 131 -0.66 5.72 8.35
N GLN A 132 -0.77 6.87 9.04
CA GLN A 132 -1.48 8.04 8.53
C GLN A 132 -0.79 8.60 7.29
N ALA A 133 0.53 8.73 7.31
CA ALA A 133 1.32 9.16 6.16
C ALA A 133 1.12 8.21 4.96
N GLU A 134 1.11 6.89 5.19
CA GLU A 134 0.86 5.92 4.12
C GLU A 134 -0.57 6.03 3.54
N ARG A 135 -1.57 6.23 4.41
CA ARG A 135 -2.96 6.45 3.99
C ARG A 135 -3.09 7.74 3.17
N GLU A 136 -2.43 8.80 3.59
CA GLU A 136 -2.41 10.09 2.88
C GLU A 136 -1.73 9.97 1.51
N LEU A 137 -0.56 9.35 1.44
CA LEU A 137 0.12 9.06 0.17
C LEU A 137 -0.76 8.21 -0.77
N THR A 138 -1.46 7.22 -0.23
CA THR A 138 -2.40 6.40 -1.01
C THR A 138 -3.59 7.22 -1.52
N ALA A 139 -4.13 8.12 -0.70
CA ALA A 139 -5.23 8.99 -1.08
C ALA A 139 -4.81 10.01 -2.16
N MET A 140 -3.69 10.72 -1.94
CA MET A 140 -3.15 11.69 -2.88
C MET A 140 -2.79 11.06 -4.23
N SER A 141 -2.22 9.86 -4.22
CA SER A 141 -1.91 9.13 -5.46
C SER A 141 -3.18 8.71 -6.22
N SER A 142 -4.26 8.38 -5.49
CA SER A 142 -5.55 8.01 -6.09
C SER A 142 -6.22 9.22 -6.73
N GLU A 143 -6.22 10.38 -6.05
CA GLU A 143 -6.73 11.64 -6.59
C GLU A 143 -5.97 12.05 -7.86
N THR A 144 -4.64 12.03 -7.81
CA THR A 144 -3.79 12.38 -8.97
C THR A 144 -4.08 11.47 -10.17
N ARG A 145 -4.24 10.16 -9.95
CA ARG A 145 -4.58 9.20 -11.01
C ARG A 145 -5.97 9.43 -11.57
N LEU A 146 -6.95 9.74 -10.72
CA LEU A 146 -8.32 10.08 -11.15
C LEU A 146 -8.33 11.33 -12.02
N SER A 147 -7.68 12.41 -11.56
CA SER A 147 -7.58 13.66 -12.32
C SER A 147 -6.87 13.47 -13.66
N ALA A 148 -5.76 12.72 -13.70
CA ALA A 148 -5.08 12.37 -14.94
C ALA A 148 -5.98 11.54 -15.88
N PHE A 149 -6.71 10.57 -15.34
CA PHE A 149 -7.65 9.76 -16.11
C PHE A 149 -8.76 10.60 -16.75
N VAL A 150 -9.38 11.51 -15.98
CA VAL A 150 -10.42 12.42 -16.47
C VAL A 150 -9.89 13.33 -17.57
N LEU A 151 -8.72 13.95 -17.40
CA LEU A 151 -8.11 14.82 -18.42
C LEU A 151 -7.82 14.08 -19.73
N VAL A 152 -7.37 12.82 -19.65
CA VAL A 152 -7.08 12.00 -20.83
C VAL A 152 -8.36 11.56 -21.54
N MET A 153 -9.42 11.25 -20.78
CA MET A 153 -10.73 10.84 -21.32
C MET A 153 -11.50 11.99 -21.96
N LEU A 154 -11.36 13.22 -21.48
CA LEU A 154 -12.18 14.36 -21.88
C LEU A 154 -12.16 14.63 -23.40
N PRO A 155 -11.01 14.66 -24.10
CA PRO A 155 -10.97 14.87 -25.55
C PRO A 155 -11.56 13.70 -26.35
N ILE A 156 -11.42 12.48 -25.84
CA ILE A 156 -12.02 11.28 -26.44
C ILE A 156 -13.55 11.34 -26.33
N ALA A 157 -14.06 11.76 -25.17
CA ALA A 157 -15.49 11.93 -24.92
C ALA A 157 -16.08 13.03 -25.81
N ILE A 158 -15.45 14.21 -25.88
CA ILE A 158 -15.88 15.31 -26.74
C ILE A 158 -15.80 14.91 -28.22
N GLY A 159 -14.70 14.30 -28.65
CA GLY A 159 -14.55 13.83 -30.03
C GLY A 159 -15.64 12.83 -30.41
N SER A 160 -15.91 11.85 -29.56
CA SER A 160 -16.98 10.87 -29.78
C SER A 160 -18.37 11.51 -29.80
N PHE A 161 -18.62 12.47 -28.91
CA PHE A 161 -19.87 13.23 -28.88
C PHE A 161 -20.10 14.03 -30.17
N VAL A 162 -19.06 14.68 -30.69
CA VAL A 162 -19.12 15.41 -31.97
C VAL A 162 -19.36 14.47 -33.14
N VAL A 163 -18.73 13.28 -33.17
CA VAL A 163 -19.02 12.27 -34.21
C VAL A 163 -20.50 11.85 -34.19
N MET A 164 -21.06 11.65 -32.99
CA MET A 164 -22.44 11.15 -32.84
C MET A 164 -23.50 12.20 -33.17
N THR A 165 -23.23 13.48 -32.86
CA THR A 165 -24.16 14.60 -33.12
C THR A 165 -24.00 15.20 -34.52
N ASN A 166 -22.78 15.28 -35.04
CA ASN A 166 -22.51 15.88 -36.34
C ASN A 166 -21.34 15.19 -37.07
N PRO A 167 -21.56 13.99 -37.65
CA PRO A 167 -20.51 13.21 -38.30
C PRO A 167 -19.88 13.93 -39.51
N LYS A 168 -20.64 14.83 -40.16
CA LYS A 168 -20.15 15.64 -41.29
C LYS A 168 -19.08 16.66 -40.88
N TYR A 169 -19.06 17.10 -39.63
CA TYR A 169 -18.09 18.07 -39.13
C TYR A 169 -16.67 17.50 -39.12
N LEU A 170 -16.47 16.35 -38.49
CA LEU A 170 -15.16 15.67 -38.46
C LEU A 170 -14.76 15.10 -39.82
N TYR A 171 -15.71 14.58 -40.61
CA TYR A 171 -15.43 14.17 -41.99
C TYR A 171 -14.99 15.34 -42.88
N GLY A 172 -15.61 16.52 -42.72
CA GLY A 172 -15.22 17.74 -43.43
C GLY A 172 -13.82 18.22 -43.04
N MET A 173 -13.51 18.24 -41.74
CA MET A 173 -12.16 18.57 -41.25
C MET A 173 -11.10 17.58 -41.73
N TRP A 174 -11.44 16.30 -41.87
CA TRP A 174 -10.51 15.30 -42.38
C TRP A 174 -10.23 15.43 -43.88
N GLY A 175 -11.23 15.90 -44.65
CA GLY A 175 -11.10 16.15 -46.08
C GLY A 175 -10.30 17.40 -46.42
N ASP A 176 -10.28 18.41 -45.54
CA ASP A 176 -9.51 19.64 -45.72
C ASP A 176 -8.05 19.45 -45.24
N PRO A 177 -7.02 19.79 -46.05
CA PRO A 177 -5.61 19.74 -45.65
C PRO A 177 -5.32 20.51 -44.35
N SER A 178 -6.01 21.63 -44.12
CA SER A 178 -5.86 22.45 -42.92
C SER A 178 -6.49 21.79 -41.68
N GLY A 179 -7.68 21.21 -41.82
CA GLY A 179 -8.36 20.49 -40.74
C GLY A 179 -7.60 19.22 -40.33
N ARG A 180 -7.02 18.50 -41.30
CA ARG A 180 -6.23 17.29 -41.03
C ARG A 180 -4.95 17.58 -40.25
N SER A 181 -4.25 18.69 -40.55
CA SER A 181 -3.05 19.07 -39.82
C SER A 181 -3.37 19.48 -38.37
N LEU A 182 -4.46 20.22 -38.16
CA LEU A 182 -4.96 20.57 -36.82
C LEU A 182 -5.32 19.34 -35.97
N LEU A 183 -6.02 18.36 -36.55
CA LEU A 183 -6.36 17.11 -35.87
C LEU A 183 -5.11 16.30 -35.49
N MET A 184 -4.11 16.24 -36.38
CA MET A 184 -2.83 15.57 -36.10
C MET A 184 -2.07 16.26 -34.96
N ILE A 185 -2.02 17.60 -34.94
CA ILE A 185 -1.37 18.37 -33.87
C ILE A 185 -2.10 18.16 -32.55
N ALA A 186 -3.44 18.23 -32.54
CA ALA A 186 -4.24 18.00 -31.35
C ALA A 186 -4.02 16.58 -30.79
N PHE A 187 -3.98 15.57 -31.65
CA PHE A 187 -3.69 14.19 -31.25
C PHE A 187 -2.28 14.04 -30.67
N LEU A 188 -1.26 14.61 -31.32
CA LEU A 188 0.12 14.60 -30.82
C LEU A 188 0.22 15.30 -29.46
N ALA A 189 -0.38 16.48 -29.32
CA ALA A 189 -0.42 17.22 -28.06
C ALA A 189 -1.10 16.41 -26.96
N GLN A 190 -2.19 15.70 -27.27
CA GLN A 190 -2.88 14.82 -26.34
C GLN A 190 -2.02 13.63 -25.90
N VAL A 191 -1.33 12.98 -26.84
CA VAL A 191 -0.42 11.86 -26.54
C VAL A 191 0.74 12.32 -25.66
N VAL A 192 1.37 13.45 -26.00
CA VAL A 192 2.47 14.03 -25.21
C VAL A 192 1.99 14.40 -23.81
N GLY A 193 0.84 15.07 -23.70
CA GLY A 193 0.23 15.44 -22.42
C GLY A 193 -0.09 14.21 -21.57
N SER A 194 -0.64 13.16 -22.16
CA SER A 194 -0.93 11.90 -21.48
C SER A 194 0.35 11.21 -20.97
N ILE A 195 1.43 11.20 -21.76
CA ILE A 195 2.73 10.62 -21.35
C ILE A 195 3.32 11.41 -20.19
N TRP A 196 3.25 12.74 -20.24
CA TRP A 196 3.72 13.63 -19.18
C TRP A 196 2.96 13.39 -17.87
N LEU A 197 1.63 13.36 -17.92
CA LEU A 197 0.78 13.06 -16.76
C LEU A 197 1.08 11.67 -16.19
N TYR A 198 1.26 10.66 -17.06
CA TYR A 198 1.59 9.31 -16.62
C TYR A 198 2.95 9.22 -15.93
N ARG A 199 3.96 9.93 -16.44
CA ARG A 199 5.28 10.00 -15.80
C ARG A 199 5.20 10.66 -14.43
N MET A 200 4.48 11.78 -14.32
CA MET A 200 4.36 12.53 -13.07
C MET A 200 3.60 11.73 -11.99
N ALA A 201 2.59 10.96 -12.39
CA ALA A 201 1.83 10.08 -11.50
C ALA A 201 2.56 8.78 -11.10
N ARG A 202 3.66 8.42 -11.78
CA ARG A 202 4.48 7.23 -11.48
C ARG A 202 5.74 7.55 -10.68
N LEU A 203 6.27 8.77 -10.78
CA LEU A 203 7.53 9.20 -10.16
C LEU A 203 7.38 9.65 -8.69
N ARG A 204 6.21 9.50 -8.08
CA ARG A 204 5.91 9.77 -6.67
C ARG A 204 5.16 8.60 -6.07
#